data_AF-A0AAJ7IW96-F1
#
_entry.id   AF-A0AAJ7IW96-F1
#
_cell.length_a   1.000
_cell.length_b   1.000
_cell.length_c   1.000
_cell.angle_alpha   90.00
_cell.angle_beta   90.00
_cell.angle_gamma   90.00
#
_symmetry.space_group_name_H-M   'P 1'
#
loop_
_entity.id
_entity.type
_entity.pdbx_description
1 polymer ?
#
loop_
_entity_poly.entity_id
_entity_poly.type
_entity_poly.pdbx_seq_one_letter_code
_entity_poly.pdbx_strand_id
1 'polypeptide(L)'
;MFSSSRAFPPILFAALFLCIGLAHGIRCYVCGQYNEGVGSITPCINYTAHMHLKECPASAEWCIKYVSEGSTVRDCVPTCSEKEAWSTRTYCCQQDGCNSAPSFASSSSLAMIAIALAAVVIVRG
;
A
#
# COMPACT_ATOMS: atom_id res chain seq x y z
N MET A 1 -15.77 45.63 -13.71
CA MET A 1 -14.93 44.69 -12.94
C MET A 1 -15.88 44.04 -11.95
N PHE A 2 -16.32 42.79 -12.08
CA PHE A 2 -15.58 41.54 -12.22
C PHE A 2 -16.22 40.66 -13.30
N SER A 3 -15.43 40.26 -14.29
CA SER A 3 -15.79 39.18 -15.21
C SER A 3 -15.68 37.88 -14.43
N SER A 4 -16.81 37.19 -14.25
CA SER A 4 -16.88 35.88 -13.64
C SER A 4 -16.12 34.90 -14.54
N SER A 5 -14.82 34.74 -14.26
CA SER A 5 -13.94 33.79 -14.93
C SER A 5 -14.56 32.41 -14.83
N ARG A 6 -14.99 31.88 -15.98
CA ARG A 6 -15.27 30.47 -16.20
C ARG A 6 -14.12 29.67 -15.60
N ALA A 7 -14.30 29.13 -14.40
CA ALA A 7 -13.41 28.14 -13.85
C ALA A 7 -13.42 26.98 -14.84
N PHE A 8 -12.30 26.81 -15.54
CA PHE A 8 -12.14 25.82 -16.59
C PHE A 8 -12.47 24.43 -16.01
N PRO A 9 -13.40 23.67 -16.61
CA PRO A 9 -13.73 22.32 -16.17
C PRO A 9 -12.52 21.40 -15.90
N PRO A 10 -11.39 21.44 -16.65
CA PRO A 10 -10.24 20.58 -16.36
C PRO A 10 -9.60 20.82 -14.99
N ILE A 11 -9.65 22.04 -14.42
CA ILE A 11 -9.06 22.33 -13.11
C ILE A 11 -9.91 21.69 -12.01
N LEU A 12 -11.23 21.71 -12.17
CA LEU A 12 -12.17 21.08 -11.26
C LEU A 12 -12.03 19.55 -11.29
N PHE A 13 -11.90 18.96 -12.49
CA PHE A 13 -11.66 17.53 -12.66
C PHE A 13 -10.30 17.10 -12.08
N ALA A 14 -9.23 17.87 -12.30
CA ALA A 14 -7.92 17.59 -11.72
C ALA A 14 -7.94 17.64 -10.18
N ALA A 15 -8.64 18.63 -9.59
CA ALA A 15 -8.82 18.72 -8.14
C ALA A 15 -9.64 17.54 -7.58
N LEU A 16 -10.69 17.10 -8.28
CA LEU A 16 -11.48 15.92 -7.90
C LEU A 16 -10.65 14.63 -7.91
N PHE A 17 -9.81 14.40 -8.94
CA PHE A 17 -8.90 13.26 -8.99
C PHE A 17 -7.86 13.28 -7.86
N LEU A 18 -7.40 14.46 -7.45
CA LEU A 18 -6.49 14.62 -6.32
C LEU A 18 -7.15 14.26 -4.97
N CYS A 19 -8.45 14.56 -4.81
CA CYS A 19 -9.18 14.32 -3.57
C CYS A 19 -9.64 12.85 -3.38
N ILE A 20 -9.83 12.08 -4.45
CA ILE A 20 -10.30 10.68 -4.36
C ILE A 20 -9.23 9.75 -3.71
N GLY A 21 -7.97 10.16 -3.69
CA GLY A 21 -6.87 9.36 -3.12
C GLY A 21 -6.71 9.41 -1.59
N LEU A 22 -7.49 10.23 -0.87
CA LEU A 22 -7.17 10.60 0.52
C LEU A 22 -8.07 9.99 1.61
N ALA A 23 -9.15 9.28 1.27
CA ALA A 23 -10.22 9.02 2.24
C ALA A 23 -10.60 7.54 2.48
N HIS A 24 -9.78 6.58 2.05
CA HIS A 24 -10.07 5.16 2.29
C HIS A 24 -8.98 4.53 3.16
N GLY A 25 -9.39 3.91 4.27
CA GLY A 25 -8.51 3.07 5.06
C GLY A 25 -8.00 1.92 4.19
N ILE A 26 -6.70 1.62 4.28
CA ILE A 26 -6.11 0.56 3.48
C ILE A 26 -6.61 -0.81 3.96
N ARG A 27 -6.63 -1.80 3.07
CA ARG A 27 -6.98 -3.17 3.42
C ARG A 27 -5.76 -4.07 3.30
N CYS A 28 -5.38 -4.75 4.37
CA CYS A 28 -4.19 -5.62 4.39
C CYS A 28 -4.57 -7.07 4.67
N TYR A 29 -3.70 -7.99 4.30
CA TYR A 29 -3.77 -9.35 4.84
C TYR A 29 -3.24 -9.33 6.26
N VAL A 30 -3.98 -9.89 7.22
CA VAL A 30 -3.64 -9.85 8.64
C VAL A 30 -3.58 -11.24 9.23
N CYS A 31 -2.42 -11.60 9.78
CA CYS A 31 -2.22 -12.78 10.61
C CYS A 31 -1.06 -12.63 11.57
N GLY A 32 -1.22 -13.34 12.68
CA GLY A 32 -0.25 -13.24 13.75
C GLY A 32 -0.36 -11.88 14.42
N GLN A 33 0.69 -11.53 15.16
CA GLN A 33 0.85 -10.21 15.75
C GLN A 33 2.29 -9.77 15.57
N TYR A 34 2.47 -8.60 14.97
CA TYR A 34 3.77 -7.96 14.87
C TYR A 34 3.98 -7.06 16.08
N ASN A 35 4.98 -7.39 16.89
CA ASN A 35 5.50 -6.50 17.91
C ASN A 35 6.87 -6.05 17.39
N GLU A 36 7.17 -4.74 17.40
CA GLU A 36 8.36 -4.12 16.82
C GLU A 36 9.69 -4.53 17.51
N GLY A 37 9.92 -5.82 17.72
CA GLY A 37 11.03 -6.37 18.51
C GLY A 37 10.81 -6.32 20.02
N VAL A 38 9.69 -5.77 20.51
CA VAL A 38 9.37 -5.70 21.94
C VAL A 38 8.34 -6.79 22.26
N GLY A 39 8.82 -8.01 22.56
CA GLY A 39 7.97 -9.16 22.93
C GLY A 39 7.99 -10.30 21.91
N SER A 40 7.18 -11.33 22.16
CA SER A 40 7.05 -12.47 21.24
C SER A 40 6.21 -12.11 20.01
N ILE A 41 6.68 -12.49 18.83
CA ILE A 41 5.85 -12.49 17.62
C ILE A 41 4.94 -13.73 17.64
N THR A 42 3.69 -13.57 17.23
CA THR A 42 2.80 -14.72 16.99
C THR A 42 2.83 -15.00 15.49
N PRO A 43 3.39 -16.13 15.01
CA PRO A 43 3.47 -16.42 13.58
C PRO A 43 2.10 -16.79 13.00
N CYS A 44 1.94 -16.58 11.70
CA CYS A 44 0.78 -17.10 10.96
C CYS A 44 0.84 -18.62 10.92
N ILE A 45 -0.23 -19.29 11.33
CA ILE A 45 -0.38 -20.75 11.25
C ILE A 45 -1.08 -21.18 9.95
N ASN A 46 -0.95 -22.44 9.56
CA ASN A 46 -1.43 -23.00 8.28
C ASN A 46 -2.92 -22.69 7.97
N TYR A 47 -3.79 -22.62 8.98
CA TYR A 47 -5.21 -22.27 8.79
C TYR A 47 -5.45 -20.77 8.63
N THR A 48 -4.63 -19.92 9.27
CA THR A 48 -4.70 -18.48 9.04
C THR A 48 -4.14 -18.10 7.68
N ALA A 49 -3.26 -18.92 7.05
CA ALA A 49 -2.66 -18.70 5.72
C ALA A 49 -3.68 -18.30 4.63
N HIS A 50 -4.92 -18.78 4.74
CA HIS A 50 -6.07 -18.35 3.94
C HIS A 50 -6.61 -17.01 4.47
N MET A 51 -5.80 -15.98 4.31
CA MET A 51 -6.06 -14.65 4.85
C MET A 51 -7.22 -13.99 4.11
N HIS A 52 -8.24 -13.57 4.84
CA HIS A 52 -9.17 -12.58 4.34
C HIS A 52 -8.51 -11.20 4.36
N LEU A 53 -8.69 -10.44 3.29
CA LEU A 53 -8.33 -9.03 3.23
C LEU A 53 -9.19 -8.28 4.26
N LYS A 54 -8.57 -7.61 5.23
CA LYS A 54 -9.26 -6.89 6.31
C LYS A 54 -9.01 -5.39 6.20
N GLU A 55 -10.04 -4.62 6.53
CA GLU A 55 -9.93 -3.17 6.69
C GLU A 55 -9.02 -2.86 7.89
N CYS A 56 -8.02 -2.02 7.68
CA CYS A 56 -7.15 -1.53 8.74
C CYS A 56 -7.83 -0.42 9.55
N PRO A 57 -7.44 -0.22 10.82
CA PRO A 57 -7.89 0.95 11.58
C PRO A 57 -7.41 2.24 10.92
N ALA A 58 -8.14 3.34 11.10
CA ALA A 58 -7.81 4.63 10.47
C ALA A 58 -6.42 5.19 10.85
N SER A 59 -5.84 4.72 11.95
CA SER A 59 -4.48 5.07 12.37
C SER A 59 -3.38 4.29 11.65
N ALA A 60 -3.72 3.22 10.93
CA ALA A 60 -2.76 2.36 10.24
C ALA A 60 -2.69 2.70 8.76
N GLU A 61 -1.52 3.17 8.33
CA GLU A 61 -1.25 3.62 6.96
C GLU A 61 -0.42 2.62 6.16
N TRP A 62 0.04 1.52 6.78
CA TRP A 62 0.96 0.57 6.17
C TRP A 62 0.53 -0.88 6.38
N CYS A 63 0.61 -1.67 5.32
CA CYS A 63 0.65 -3.12 5.40
C CYS A 63 2.08 -3.57 5.66
N ILE A 64 2.30 -4.31 6.75
CA ILE A 64 3.59 -4.92 7.05
C ILE A 64 3.57 -6.40 6.68
N LYS A 65 4.73 -6.90 6.24
CA LYS A 65 5.05 -8.32 6.18
C LYS A 65 6.41 -8.56 6.82
N TYR A 66 6.40 -9.30 7.91
CA TYR A 66 7.62 -9.75 8.58
C TYR A 66 7.87 -11.21 8.25
N VAL A 67 9.09 -11.55 7.88
CA VAL A 67 9.54 -12.91 7.56
C VAL A 67 10.79 -13.19 8.37
N SER A 68 10.79 -14.30 9.10
CA SER A 68 11.93 -14.85 9.82
C SER A 68 12.08 -16.33 9.44
N GLU A 69 13.17 -16.97 9.86
CA GLU A 69 13.41 -18.40 9.60
C GLU A 69 12.21 -19.25 10.08
N GLY A 70 11.38 -19.70 9.13
CA GLY A 70 10.19 -20.52 9.38
C GLY A 70 8.93 -19.77 9.86
N SER A 71 8.95 -18.45 10.00
CA SER A 71 7.81 -17.66 10.49
C SER A 71 7.49 -16.48 9.58
N THR A 72 6.20 -16.25 9.33
CA THR A 72 5.71 -15.05 8.66
C THR A 72 4.65 -14.40 9.54
N VAL A 73 4.60 -13.07 9.53
CA VAL A 73 3.57 -12.24 10.18
C VAL A 73 3.12 -11.17 9.19
N ARG A 74 1.83 -10.84 9.19
CA ARG A 74 1.26 -9.78 8.35
C ARG A 74 0.29 -8.95 9.18
N ASP A 75 0.38 -7.63 9.10
CA ASP A 75 -0.43 -6.77 9.95
C ASP A 75 -0.68 -5.39 9.32
N CYS A 76 -1.53 -4.60 9.98
CA CYS A 76 -1.73 -3.18 9.73
C CYS A 76 -0.94 -2.38 10.79
N VAL A 77 -0.07 -1.47 10.38
CA VAL A 77 0.73 -0.66 11.32
C VAL A 77 0.69 0.84 10.98
N PRO A 78 0.77 1.74 11.98
CA PRO A 78 0.79 3.18 11.76
C PRO A 78 2.08 3.65 11.07
N THR A 79 3.20 3.01 11.40
CA THR A 79 4.52 3.31 10.85
C THR A 79 5.21 2.01 10.48
N CYS A 80 5.94 2.00 9.38
CA CYS A 80 6.67 0.81 8.93
C CYS A 80 8.06 1.21 8.43
N SER A 81 9.07 0.42 8.79
CA SER A 81 10.44 0.57 8.27
C SER A 81 10.95 -0.77 7.80
N GLU A 82 11.43 -0.81 6.56
CA GLU A 82 12.04 -2.02 6.01
C GLU A 82 13.38 -2.29 6.70
N LYS A 83 13.58 -3.54 7.10
CA LYS A 83 14.75 -3.99 7.85
C LYS A 83 15.14 -5.37 7.37
N GLU A 84 16.44 -5.61 7.25
CA GLU A 84 17.01 -6.93 6.99
C GLU A 84 18.13 -7.19 8.01
N ALA A 85 17.97 -8.25 8.81
CA ALA A 85 18.95 -8.63 9.83
C ALA A 85 18.81 -10.12 10.16
N TRP A 86 19.92 -10.86 10.25
CA TRP A 86 19.94 -12.25 10.78
C TRP A 86 18.81 -13.16 10.24
N SER A 87 18.65 -13.27 8.91
CA SER A 87 17.59 -14.06 8.26
C SER A 87 16.14 -13.54 8.45
N THR A 88 16.00 -12.35 9.01
CA THR A 88 14.74 -11.64 9.19
C THR A 88 14.62 -10.51 8.17
N ARG A 89 13.45 -10.39 7.54
CA ARG A 89 13.11 -9.32 6.59
C ARG A 89 11.75 -8.71 6.90
N THR A 90 11.69 -7.39 6.92
CA THR A 90 10.47 -6.60 7.06
C THR A 90 10.19 -5.86 5.76
N TYR A 91 8.98 -6.01 5.23
CA TYR A 91 8.51 -5.34 4.01
C TYR A 91 7.33 -4.43 4.35
N CYS A 92 7.29 -3.26 3.71
CA CYS A 92 6.30 -2.22 3.96
C CYS A 92 5.65 -1.76 2.65
N CYS A 93 4.34 -1.58 2.64
CA CYS A 93 3.62 -1.07 1.48
C CYS A 93 2.29 -0.43 1.88
N GLN A 94 1.68 0.35 0.98
CA GLN A 94 0.49 1.16 1.27
C GLN A 94 -0.70 0.87 0.33
N GLN A 95 -0.62 -0.16 -0.50
CA GLN A 95 -1.74 -0.54 -1.37
C GLN A 95 -2.58 -1.67 -0.76
N ASP A 96 -3.86 -1.72 -1.12
CA ASP A 96 -4.74 -2.81 -0.72
C ASP A 96 -4.14 -4.19 -1.08
N GLY A 97 -3.98 -5.06 -0.08
CA GLY A 97 -3.48 -6.42 -0.23
C GLY A 97 -2.03 -6.53 -0.68
N CYS A 98 -1.27 -5.43 -0.59
CA CYS A 98 0.13 -5.36 -1.02
C CYS A 98 1.09 -6.15 -0.14
N ASN A 99 0.65 -6.79 0.94
CA ASN A 99 1.50 -7.71 1.71
C ASN A 99 1.25 -9.18 1.35
N SER A 100 0.60 -9.45 0.20
CA SER A 100 0.26 -10.80 -0.30
C SER A 100 1.45 -11.64 -0.78
N ALA A 101 2.40 -11.03 -1.49
CA ALA A 101 3.45 -11.75 -2.21
C ALA A 101 4.67 -12.13 -1.34
N PRO A 102 5.49 -13.12 -1.75
CA PRO A 102 6.74 -13.51 -1.10
C PRO A 102 7.79 -12.38 -1.04
N SER A 103 7.76 -11.45 -1.99
CA SER A 103 8.65 -10.30 -2.11
C SER A 103 8.01 -9.31 -3.09
N PHE A 104 7.93 -8.03 -2.75
CA PHE A 104 7.42 -7.02 -3.67
C PHE A 104 8.58 -6.38 -4.43
N ALA A 105 8.60 -6.56 -5.75
CA ALA A 105 9.14 -5.52 -6.62
C ALA A 105 8.05 -4.44 -6.71
N SER A 106 8.38 -3.23 -6.27
CA SER A 106 7.47 -2.08 -6.30
C SER A 106 6.92 -1.87 -7.73
N SER A 107 5.60 -2.02 -7.90
CA SER A 107 4.88 -1.96 -9.18
C SER A 107 4.69 -0.53 -9.72
N SER A 108 5.30 0.47 -9.06
CA SER A 108 5.18 1.88 -9.45
C SER A 108 5.76 2.17 -10.84
N SER A 109 6.72 1.37 -11.30
CA SER A 109 7.36 1.53 -12.62
C SER A 109 6.43 1.22 -13.80
N LEU A 110 5.54 0.24 -13.67
CA LEU A 110 4.63 -0.17 -14.75
C LEU A 110 3.53 0.88 -14.99
N ALA A 111 3.04 1.51 -13.94
CA ALA A 111 2.05 2.59 -14.04
C ALA A 111 2.63 3.82 -14.78
N MET A 112 3.89 4.18 -14.50
CA MET A 112 4.56 5.30 -15.18
C MET A 112 4.77 5.03 -16.68
N ILE A 113 5.08 3.78 -17.05
CA ILE A 113 5.24 3.38 -18.45
C ILE A 113 3.90 3.48 -19.19
N ALA A 114 2.79 3.01 -18.57
CA ALA A 114 1.47 3.09 -19.18
C ALA A 114 1.01 4.54 -19.43
N ILE A 115 1.27 5.45 -18.48
CA ILE A 115 0.95 6.88 -18.61
C ILE A 115 1.81 7.53 -19.71
N ALA A 116 3.11 7.22 -19.77
CA ALA A 116 4.00 7.73 -20.81
C ALA A 116 3.56 7.29 -22.22
N LEU A 117 3.15 6.02 -22.37
CA LEU A 117 2.64 5.50 -23.64
C LEU A 117 1.33 6.17 -24.05
N ALA A 118 0.40 6.38 -23.13
CA ALA A 118 -0.86 7.08 -23.39
C ALA A 118 -0.61 8.54 -23.85
N ALA A 119 0.32 9.25 -23.19
CA ALA A 119 0.70 10.60 -23.58
C ALA A 119 1.31 10.66 -25.00
N VAL A 120 2.15 9.69 -25.36
CA VAL A 120 2.75 9.63 -26.71
C VAL A 120 1.69 9.39 -27.79
N VAL A 121 0.68 8.57 -27.52
CA VAL A 121 -0.42 8.31 -28.46
C VAL A 121 -1.29 9.57 -28.65
N ILE A 122 -1.58 10.31 -27.57
CA ILE A 122 -2.40 11.53 -27.64
C ILE A 122 -1.67 12.68 -28.35
N VAL A 123 -0.35 12.80 -28.17
CA VAL A 123 0.45 13.87 -28.81
C VAL A 123 0.72 13.59 -30.29
N ARG A 124 0.61 12.33 -30.73
CA ARG A 124 0.83 11.90 -32.13
C ARG A 124 -0.45 11.61 -32.91
N GLY A 125 -1.61 11.67 -32.26
CA GLY A 125 -2.94 11.49 -32.85
C GLY A 125 -3.58 12.79 -33.28
#